data_AF-A0A3A4NCH4-F1
#
_entry.id   AF-A0A3A4NCH4-F1
#
_cell.length_a   1.000
_cell.length_b   1.000
_cell.length_c   1.000
_cell.angle_alpha   90.00
_cell.angle_beta   90.00
_cell.angle_gamma   90.00
#
_symmetry.space_group_name_H-M   'P 1'
#
loop_
_entity.id
_entity.type
_entity.pdbx_description
1 polymer ?
#
loop_
_entity_poly.entity_id
_entity_poly.type
_entity_poly.pdbx_seq_one_letter_code
_entity_poly.pdbx_strand_id
1 'polypeptide(L)'
;MLTRLLLKASDKAPWSDNGKDKNEKIPPVKNLPDGKYYYQVSLNGNTTGKQDQDLLDTLRTNGTNTYEATLTVYEAAGDKPNLNKVVKERKVNITLNGLVTRSDVKSAVKNNIKDSIDVPAAYLEQAKGDGPFTAGVNHVIPYELFAGDGMLTRLLLKASDKAPWSDNGDAKNPALSPLGENVKTKGQYFYQVALDGNVAGKEKQELIDQFRANGTKTYSAIVNVYGNKDGKADLTNVVATKQVTININGLISKETVQKAVADNVKDSIDVPAAYLEKAKGEGPFTAGVNHVIPYELFAGDGMLTRLLLKASDKAPWSDNGDAKNPALSPLGENVKTKGQYFYQVALDGNVAGKEKQELIDQFRANGTKTYSATVNVYGNKDGKADLTNVVATKQVTININGLISKETVQKAVADNVKDSIDVPAAYLEKAKGEGPFTAGVNHVIPYELFAGDGMLTRLLLKASDKAPWS
;
A
#
# COMPACT_ATOMS: atom_id res chain seq x y z
N MET A 1 -40.11 11.11 23.11
CA MET A 1 -39.14 11.00 21.99
C MET A 1 -39.36 9.77 21.14
N LEU A 2 -39.35 8.57 21.72
CA LEU A 2 -39.50 7.31 20.97
C LEU A 2 -40.75 7.26 20.08
N THR A 3 -41.88 7.75 20.59
CA THR A 3 -43.15 7.88 19.86
C THR A 3 -43.08 8.81 18.64
N ARG A 4 -42.26 9.87 18.71
CA ARG A 4 -42.05 10.82 17.60
C ARG A 4 -41.27 10.16 16.45
N LEU A 5 -40.25 9.36 16.78
CA LEU A 5 -39.42 8.65 15.80
C LEU A 5 -40.17 7.55 15.03
N LEU A 6 -41.32 7.09 15.52
CA LEU A 6 -42.18 6.15 14.80
C LEU A 6 -42.97 6.79 13.64
N LEU A 7 -43.01 8.13 13.57
CA LEU A 7 -43.74 8.85 12.54
C LEU A 7 -42.86 9.13 11.33
N LYS A 8 -43.35 8.80 10.13
CA LYS A 8 -42.67 9.13 8.86
C LYS A 8 -42.36 10.63 8.70
N ALA A 9 -43.22 11.48 9.26
CA ALA A 9 -43.02 12.93 9.25
C ALA A 9 -41.86 13.40 10.15
N SER A 10 -41.33 12.52 11.00
CA SER A 10 -40.21 12.85 11.90
C SER A 10 -38.87 12.97 11.18
N ASP A 11 -38.68 12.33 10.02
CA ASP A 11 -37.39 12.29 9.31
C ASP A 11 -36.88 13.68 8.89
N LYS A 12 -37.79 14.66 8.78
CA LYS A 12 -37.47 16.04 8.37
C LYS A 12 -37.77 17.07 9.46
N ALA A 13 -38.21 16.64 10.64
CA ALA A 13 -38.63 17.53 11.71
C ALA A 13 -37.49 17.75 12.72
N PRO A 14 -37.35 18.96 13.28
CA PRO A 14 -36.41 19.19 14.37
C PRO A 14 -36.78 18.32 15.57
N TRP A 15 -35.77 17.85 16.30
CA TRP A 15 -35.93 17.02 17.48
C TRP A 15 -34.91 17.45 18.55
N SER A 16 -35.20 17.11 19.80
CA SER A 16 -34.34 17.40 20.96
C SER A 16 -33.90 16.09 21.58
N ASP A 17 -32.61 15.97 21.85
CA ASP A 17 -32.02 14.77 22.44
C ASP A 17 -32.41 14.52 23.91
N ASN A 18 -32.73 15.60 24.63
CA ASN A 18 -33.02 15.60 26.06
C ASN A 18 -34.41 16.18 26.39
N GLY A 19 -35.12 16.69 25.39
CA GLY A 19 -36.50 17.16 25.51
C GLY A 19 -36.61 18.57 26.11
N LYS A 20 -35.48 19.26 26.33
CA LYS A 20 -35.46 20.67 26.74
C LYS A 20 -36.03 21.57 25.65
N ASP A 21 -35.73 21.28 24.38
CA ASP A 21 -36.26 22.05 23.27
C ASP A 21 -37.66 21.54 22.90
N LYS A 22 -38.66 22.37 23.19
CA LYS A 22 -40.08 22.08 22.96
C LYS A 22 -40.43 22.31 21.49
N ASN A 23 -40.03 21.36 20.64
CA ASN A 23 -40.41 21.34 19.24
C ASN A 23 -41.92 21.12 19.06
N GLU A 24 -42.50 21.67 18.00
CA GLU A 24 -43.92 21.49 17.68
C GLU A 24 -44.32 20.00 17.62
N LYS A 25 -45.58 19.73 18.01
CA LYS A 25 -46.16 18.38 17.95
C LYS A 25 -46.32 17.97 16.49
N ILE A 26 -45.91 16.74 16.18
CA ILE A 26 -46.14 16.14 14.86
C ILE A 26 -47.35 15.21 15.00
N PRO A 27 -48.55 15.62 14.56
CA PRO A 27 -49.70 14.72 14.60
C PRO A 27 -49.51 13.62 13.53
N PRO A 28 -49.94 12.38 13.81
CA PRO A 28 -49.87 11.28 12.83
C PRO A 28 -50.76 11.52 11.60
N VAL A 29 -51.74 12.42 11.70
CA VAL A 29 -52.61 12.87 10.60
C VAL A 29 -52.81 14.38 10.72
N LYS A 30 -52.79 15.10 9.59
CA LYS A 30 -53.09 16.54 9.54
C LYS A 30 -54.56 16.76 9.95
N ASN A 31 -54.81 17.66 10.91
CA ASN A 31 -56.15 18.00 11.44
C ASN A 31 -56.83 16.89 12.27
N LEU A 32 -56.08 16.13 13.05
CA LEU A 32 -56.68 15.23 14.05
C LEU A 32 -57.41 16.06 15.12
N PRO A 33 -58.67 15.75 15.49
CA PRO A 33 -59.36 16.47 16.56
C PRO A 33 -58.67 16.22 17.90
N ASP A 34 -58.24 17.27 18.57
CA ASP A 34 -57.62 17.19 19.89
C ASP A 34 -58.54 16.46 20.89
N GLY A 35 -57.94 15.58 21.70
CA GLY A 35 -58.64 14.88 22.78
C GLY A 35 -59.50 13.67 22.37
N LYS A 36 -59.59 13.31 21.07
CA LYS A 36 -60.39 12.13 20.65
C LYS A 36 -59.67 10.79 20.72
N TYR A 37 -58.34 10.78 20.62
CA TYR A 37 -57.56 9.56 20.52
C TYR A 37 -56.33 9.58 21.42
N TYR A 38 -56.02 8.43 22.02
CA TYR A 38 -54.86 8.21 22.87
C TYR A 38 -53.93 7.19 22.23
N TYR A 39 -52.62 7.38 22.41
CA TYR A 39 -51.59 6.55 21.80
C TYR A 39 -50.73 5.92 22.89
N GLN A 40 -50.50 4.61 22.78
CA GLN A 40 -49.59 3.86 23.63
C GLN A 40 -48.54 3.17 22.76
N VAL A 41 -47.29 3.22 23.18
CA VAL A 41 -46.23 2.39 22.62
C VAL A 41 -45.71 1.50 23.73
N SER A 42 -45.89 0.19 23.56
CA SER A 42 -45.44 -0.82 24.51
C SER A 42 -44.26 -1.59 23.91
N LEU A 43 -43.15 -1.65 24.63
CA LEU A 43 -42.02 -2.52 24.28
C LEU A 43 -42.26 -3.92 24.87
N ASN A 44 -41.98 -4.95 24.07
CA ASN A 44 -42.21 -6.35 24.44
C ASN A 44 -40.94 -6.98 25.07
N GLY A 45 -41.09 -8.15 25.67
CA GLY A 45 -39.99 -8.95 26.23
C GLY A 45 -39.59 -8.52 27.64
N ASN A 46 -38.29 -8.41 27.91
CA ASN A 46 -37.77 -8.04 29.25
C ASN A 46 -38.02 -6.57 29.64
N THR A 47 -38.67 -5.79 28.78
CA THR A 47 -39.11 -4.41 29.03
C THR A 47 -40.60 -4.30 29.36
N THR A 48 -41.34 -5.41 29.24
CA THR A 48 -42.79 -5.42 29.44
C THR A 48 -43.16 -4.98 30.86
N GLY A 49 -44.07 -4.01 30.97
CA GLY A 49 -44.54 -3.46 32.23
C GLY A 49 -43.60 -2.45 32.89
N LYS A 50 -42.36 -2.30 32.39
CA LYS A 50 -41.40 -1.33 32.93
C LYS A 50 -41.73 0.08 32.44
N GLN A 51 -41.54 1.07 33.32
CA GLN A 51 -41.79 2.49 33.03
C GLN A 51 -40.61 3.34 33.52
N ASP A 52 -40.54 4.56 32.98
CA ASP A 52 -39.62 5.61 33.41
C ASP A 52 -38.16 5.14 33.59
N GLN A 53 -37.61 5.29 34.80
CA GLN A 53 -36.20 5.03 35.08
C GLN A 53 -35.86 3.54 35.01
N ASP A 54 -36.73 2.64 35.47
CA ASP A 54 -36.50 1.19 35.37
C ASP A 54 -36.48 0.73 33.90
N LEU A 55 -37.38 1.26 33.08
CA LEU A 55 -37.32 1.03 31.64
C LEU A 55 -36.00 1.56 31.07
N LEU A 56 -35.65 2.80 31.37
CA LEU A 56 -34.43 3.43 30.86
C LEU A 56 -33.16 2.66 31.23
N ASP A 57 -33.03 2.23 32.47
CA ASP A 57 -31.86 1.47 32.94
C ASP A 57 -31.82 0.09 32.29
N THR A 58 -32.97 -0.58 32.14
CA THR A 58 -33.05 -1.84 31.39
C THR A 58 -32.58 -1.68 29.94
N LEU A 59 -33.02 -0.62 29.27
CA LEU A 59 -32.61 -0.34 27.88
C LEU A 59 -31.10 -0.05 27.79
N ARG A 60 -30.53 0.68 28.75
CA ARG A 60 -29.08 0.95 28.82
C ARG A 60 -28.26 -0.30 29.07
N THR A 61 -28.67 -1.13 30.03
CA THR A 61 -27.98 -2.38 30.37
C THR A 61 -28.00 -3.36 29.22
N ASN A 62 -29.11 -3.45 28.48
CA ASN A 62 -29.22 -4.32 27.32
C ASN A 62 -28.37 -3.86 26.12
N GLY A 63 -27.85 -2.63 26.13
CA GLY A 63 -27.00 -2.10 25.07
C GLY A 63 -27.70 -2.08 23.70
N THR A 64 -26.98 -2.52 22.65
CA THR A 64 -27.55 -2.60 21.30
C THR A 64 -28.53 -3.77 21.23
N ASN A 65 -29.83 -3.48 21.09
CA ASN A 65 -30.85 -4.52 20.97
C ASN A 65 -32.05 -4.06 20.14
N THR A 66 -32.75 -5.01 19.51
CA THR A 66 -33.99 -4.77 18.77
C THR A 66 -35.17 -5.27 19.58
N TYR A 67 -36.09 -4.36 19.86
CA TYR A 67 -37.32 -4.65 20.59
C TYR A 67 -38.49 -4.67 19.62
N GLU A 68 -39.32 -5.71 19.67
CA GLU A 68 -40.67 -5.61 19.15
C GLU A 68 -41.45 -4.62 20.03
N ALA A 69 -42.16 -3.69 19.40
CA ALA A 69 -43.05 -2.77 20.06
C ALA A 69 -44.43 -2.80 19.40
N THR A 70 -45.46 -2.57 20.21
CA THR A 70 -46.84 -2.44 19.75
C THR A 70 -47.29 -1.00 19.95
N LEU A 71 -47.63 -0.33 18.85
CA LEU A 71 -48.33 0.95 18.87
C LEU A 71 -49.83 0.68 18.89
N THR A 72 -50.51 1.10 19.94
CA THR A 72 -51.97 0.96 20.11
C THR A 72 -52.62 2.34 20.15
N VAL A 73 -53.71 2.50 19.41
CA VAL A 73 -54.54 3.72 19.38
C VAL A 73 -55.88 3.42 20.03
N TYR A 74 -56.29 4.22 21.01
CA TYR A 74 -57.55 4.08 21.74
C TYR A 74 -58.47 5.27 21.48
N GLU A 75 -59.79 5.05 21.52
CA GLU A 75 -60.77 6.14 21.62
C GLU A 75 -60.73 6.79 23.02
N ALA A 76 -61.11 8.06 23.10
CA ALA A 76 -61.32 8.75 24.37
C ALA A 76 -62.61 8.29 25.09
N ALA A 77 -62.54 8.23 26.42
CA ALA A 77 -63.69 8.23 27.33
C ALA A 77 -63.55 9.44 28.26
N GLY A 78 -64.06 10.60 27.84
CA GLY A 78 -63.80 11.86 28.53
C GLY A 78 -62.35 12.30 28.36
N ASP A 79 -61.66 12.55 29.48
CA ASP A 79 -60.26 12.99 29.56
C ASP A 79 -59.25 11.83 29.63
N LYS A 80 -59.72 10.57 29.53
CA LYS A 80 -58.91 9.36 29.64
C LYS A 80 -59.09 8.42 28.44
N PRO A 81 -58.12 7.53 28.16
CA PRO A 81 -58.29 6.49 27.15
C PRO A 81 -59.36 5.47 27.56
N ASN A 82 -60.19 5.04 26.61
CA ASN A 82 -61.03 3.87 26.77
C ASN A 82 -60.25 2.61 26.34
N LEU A 83 -59.68 1.92 27.32
CA LEU A 83 -58.84 0.73 27.07
C LEU A 83 -59.58 -0.43 26.39
N ASN A 84 -60.92 -0.45 26.44
CA ASN A 84 -61.75 -1.46 25.76
C ASN A 84 -62.05 -1.12 24.30
N LYS A 85 -61.71 0.10 23.86
CA LYS A 85 -61.96 0.59 22.50
C LYS A 85 -60.66 0.88 21.77
N VAL A 86 -60.04 -0.19 21.30
CA VAL A 86 -58.86 -0.12 20.44
C VAL A 86 -59.29 0.20 19.01
N VAL A 87 -58.78 1.31 18.47
CA VAL A 87 -59.00 1.75 17.08
C VAL A 87 -58.05 1.01 16.14
N LYS A 88 -56.77 0.92 16.51
CA LYS A 88 -55.75 0.28 15.69
C LYS A 88 -54.56 -0.17 16.51
N GLU A 89 -54.00 -1.32 16.12
CA GLU A 89 -52.70 -1.78 16.56
C GLU A 89 -51.74 -1.94 15.38
N ARG A 90 -50.47 -1.68 15.65
CA ARG A 90 -49.37 -1.90 14.71
C ARG A 90 -48.13 -2.36 15.45
N LYS A 91 -47.61 -3.52 15.03
CA LYS A 91 -46.28 -3.98 15.44
C LYS A 91 -45.19 -3.23 14.68
N VAL A 92 -44.14 -2.83 15.39
CA VAL A 92 -42.96 -2.14 14.86
C VAL A 92 -41.72 -2.67 15.56
N ASN A 93 -40.58 -2.69 14.88
CA ASN A 93 -39.30 -3.03 15.49
C ASN A 93 -38.54 -1.74 15.81
N ILE A 94 -38.04 -1.64 17.05
CA ILE A 94 -37.25 -0.51 17.52
C ILE A 94 -35.87 -1.04 17.89
N THR A 95 -34.88 -0.69 17.08
CA THR A 95 -33.47 -0.98 17.38
C THR A 95 -32.87 0.18 18.16
N LEU A 96 -32.46 -0.08 19.39
CA LEU A 96 -31.66 0.83 20.20
C LEU A 96 -30.19 0.46 20.03
N ASN A 97 -29.33 1.47 19.88
CA ASN A 97 -27.88 1.26 19.83
C ASN A 97 -27.31 1.49 21.23
N GLY A 98 -26.44 0.59 21.68
CA GLY A 98 -25.77 0.68 22.99
C GLY A 98 -24.87 1.90 23.06
N LEU A 99 -24.64 2.41 24.27
CA LEU A 99 -23.84 3.59 24.51
C LEU A 99 -22.34 3.24 24.52
N VAL A 100 -21.55 4.06 23.84
CA VAL A 100 -20.08 4.04 23.95
C VAL A 100 -19.66 5.24 24.78
N THR A 101 -18.84 5.01 25.81
CA THR A 101 -18.45 6.09 26.70
C THR A 101 -17.41 7.00 26.06
N ARG A 102 -17.33 8.26 26.52
CA ARG A 102 -16.28 9.19 26.10
C ARG A 102 -14.88 8.65 26.40
N SER A 103 -14.75 7.87 27.47
CA SER A 103 -13.47 7.24 27.85
C SER A 103 -13.04 6.20 26.83
N ASP A 104 -13.97 5.35 26.37
CA ASP A 104 -13.69 4.33 25.34
C ASP A 104 -13.25 4.99 24.04
N VAL A 105 -13.94 6.05 23.62
CA VAL A 105 -13.58 6.82 22.42
C VAL A 105 -12.18 7.43 22.53
N LYS A 106 -11.85 8.07 23.66
CA LYS A 106 -10.52 8.64 23.91
C LYS A 106 -9.43 7.57 23.82
N SER A 107 -9.64 6.44 24.48
CA SER A 107 -8.71 5.30 24.47
C SER A 107 -8.54 4.73 23.06
N ALA A 108 -9.64 4.54 22.32
CA ALA A 108 -9.64 4.04 20.96
C ALA A 108 -8.89 4.97 19.99
N VAL A 109 -9.16 6.28 20.04
CA VAL A 109 -8.47 7.28 19.21
C VAL A 109 -6.98 7.29 19.51
N LYS A 110 -6.59 7.27 20.78
CA LYS A 110 -5.18 7.26 21.19
C LYS A 110 -4.46 6.00 20.71
N ASN A 111 -5.06 4.83 20.94
CA ASN A 111 -4.38 3.55 20.82
C ASN A 111 -4.46 2.93 19.42
N ASN A 112 -5.54 3.18 18.67
CA ASN A 112 -5.85 2.45 17.44
C ASN A 112 -5.65 3.26 16.15
N ILE A 113 -5.47 4.58 16.25
CA ILE A 113 -5.03 5.43 15.15
C ILE A 113 -3.49 5.45 15.12
N LYS A 114 -2.91 5.40 13.93
CA LYS A 114 -1.46 5.50 13.68
C LYS A 114 -1.00 6.95 13.84
N ASP A 115 0.26 7.15 14.18
CA ASP A 115 0.84 8.50 14.31
C ASP A 115 1.21 9.08 12.93
N SER A 116 1.51 8.21 11.96
CA SER A 116 1.74 8.61 10.58
C SER A 116 1.23 7.55 9.60
N ILE A 117 0.85 8.01 8.40
CA ILE A 117 0.52 7.16 7.26
C ILE A 117 1.29 7.61 6.02
N ASP A 118 1.45 6.66 5.11
CA ASP A 118 2.06 6.87 3.81
C ASP A 118 1.05 6.41 2.74
N VAL A 119 0.54 7.36 1.96
CA VAL A 119 -0.55 7.16 1.02
C VAL A 119 0.03 6.84 -0.36
N PRO A 120 -0.17 5.63 -0.89
CA PRO A 120 0.28 5.24 -2.23
C PRO A 120 -0.22 6.20 -3.32
N ALA A 121 0.60 6.43 -4.34
CA ALA A 121 0.24 7.37 -5.41
C ALA A 121 -0.98 6.87 -6.21
N ALA A 122 -1.13 5.55 -6.39
CA ALA A 122 -2.28 4.94 -7.05
C ALA A 122 -3.63 5.36 -6.44
N TYR A 123 -3.69 5.59 -5.13
CA TYR A 123 -4.94 5.99 -4.48
C TYR A 123 -5.34 7.41 -4.89
N LEU A 124 -4.37 8.31 -5.01
CA LEU A 124 -4.59 9.67 -5.53
C LEU A 124 -4.88 9.67 -7.05
N GLU A 125 -4.32 8.71 -7.78
CA GLU A 125 -4.57 8.51 -9.22
C GLU A 125 -6.06 8.17 -9.45
N GLN A 126 -6.62 7.25 -8.67
CA GLN A 126 -8.02 6.83 -8.78
C GLN A 126 -9.02 7.75 -8.07
N ALA A 127 -8.54 8.69 -7.24
CA ALA A 127 -9.40 9.60 -6.48
C ALA A 127 -10.25 10.52 -7.39
N LYS A 128 -11.53 10.66 -7.04
CA LYS A 128 -12.51 11.55 -7.68
C LYS A 128 -13.23 12.37 -6.63
N GLY A 129 -13.69 13.58 -6.98
CA GLY A 129 -14.37 14.48 -6.04
C GLY A 129 -15.64 13.91 -5.41
N ASP A 130 -16.41 13.12 -6.17
CA ASP A 130 -17.60 12.41 -5.66
C ASP A 130 -17.26 11.02 -5.08
N GLY A 131 -15.97 10.64 -5.10
CA GLY A 131 -15.47 9.38 -4.56
C GLY A 131 -15.16 9.45 -3.06
N PRO A 132 -14.86 8.30 -2.43
CA PRO A 132 -14.69 8.20 -0.99
C PRO A 132 -13.35 8.74 -0.47
N PHE A 133 -12.36 8.95 -1.35
CA PHE A 133 -10.97 9.24 -0.94
C PHE A 133 -10.82 10.32 0.12
N THR A 134 -11.55 11.44 -0.04
CA THR A 134 -11.47 12.59 0.88
C THR A 134 -12.57 12.59 1.95
N ALA A 135 -13.41 11.55 2.04
CA ALA A 135 -14.49 11.49 3.02
C ALA A 135 -13.96 11.56 4.48
N GLY A 136 -14.57 12.43 5.28
CA GLY A 136 -14.12 12.77 6.63
C GLY A 136 -12.85 13.63 6.70
N VAL A 137 -12.30 14.11 5.58
CA VAL A 137 -11.14 15.01 5.54
C VAL A 137 -11.60 16.44 5.32
N ASN A 138 -11.21 17.35 6.22
CA ASN A 138 -11.68 18.74 6.33
C ASN A 138 -13.18 18.93 6.57
N HIS A 139 -13.98 17.88 6.51
CA HIS A 139 -15.40 17.89 6.83
C HIS A 139 -15.76 16.84 7.89
N VAL A 140 -16.86 17.10 8.59
CA VAL A 140 -17.34 16.23 9.67
C VAL A 140 -18.29 15.18 9.11
N ILE A 141 -18.06 13.91 9.47
CA ILE A 141 -18.94 12.78 9.13
C ILE A 141 -19.38 12.01 10.39
N PRO A 142 -20.50 11.28 10.34
CA PRO A 142 -20.86 10.34 11.40
C PRO A 142 -19.73 9.34 11.65
N TYR A 143 -19.47 9.03 12.92
CA TYR A 143 -18.34 8.17 13.32
C TYR A 143 -18.42 6.77 12.70
N GLU A 144 -19.63 6.23 12.48
CA GLU A 144 -19.86 4.95 11.83
C GLU A 144 -19.50 4.89 10.33
N LEU A 145 -19.32 6.05 9.69
CA LEU A 145 -18.88 6.15 8.30
C LEU A 145 -17.37 6.39 8.18
N PHE A 146 -16.66 6.49 9.31
CA PHE A 146 -15.23 6.66 9.34
C PHE A 146 -14.52 5.42 8.78
N ALA A 147 -13.39 5.62 8.08
CA ALA A 147 -12.54 4.53 7.59
C ALA A 147 -13.27 3.48 6.71
N GLY A 148 -14.25 3.94 5.92
CA GLY A 148 -14.85 3.18 4.82
C GLY A 148 -13.85 2.84 3.71
N ASP A 149 -14.27 1.97 2.79
CA ASP A 149 -13.44 1.51 1.68
C ASP A 149 -13.02 2.66 0.76
N GLY A 150 -11.77 2.65 0.29
CA GLY A 150 -11.19 3.72 -0.54
C GLY A 150 -10.99 5.07 0.15
N MET A 151 -11.31 5.22 1.44
CA MET A 151 -11.11 6.48 2.17
C MET A 151 -9.68 6.65 2.66
N LEU A 152 -9.09 7.85 2.54
CA LEU A 152 -7.79 8.18 3.15
C LEU A 152 -7.80 7.91 4.66
N THR A 153 -8.92 8.22 5.31
CA THR A 153 -9.11 8.02 6.75
C THR A 153 -9.02 6.56 7.19
N ARG A 154 -9.25 5.59 6.28
CA ARG A 154 -9.07 4.17 6.57
C ARG A 154 -7.63 3.83 6.89
N LEU A 155 -6.68 4.45 6.18
CA LEU A 155 -5.25 4.21 6.37
C LEU A 155 -4.77 4.65 7.75
N LEU A 156 -5.46 5.59 8.39
CA LEU A 156 -5.14 6.07 9.74
C LEU A 156 -5.30 4.98 10.80
N LEU A 157 -6.06 3.91 10.55
CA LEU A 157 -6.29 2.86 11.54
C LEU A 157 -5.23 1.76 11.47
N LYS A 158 -4.76 1.29 12.63
CA LYS A 158 -3.88 0.11 12.73
C LYS A 158 -4.51 -1.15 12.11
N ALA A 159 -5.84 -1.28 12.23
CA ALA A 159 -6.56 -2.38 11.61
C ALA A 159 -6.48 -2.40 10.07
N SER A 160 -6.13 -1.27 9.43
CA SER A 160 -6.04 -1.19 7.98
C SER A 160 -4.93 -2.07 7.38
N ASP A 161 -3.88 -2.39 8.15
CA ASP A 161 -2.70 -3.13 7.66
C ASP A 161 -3.03 -4.55 7.19
N LYS A 162 -4.17 -5.09 7.65
CA LYS A 162 -4.66 -6.44 7.29
C LYS A 162 -6.01 -6.41 6.60
N ALA A 163 -6.61 -5.24 6.44
CA ALA A 163 -7.93 -5.11 5.89
C ALA A 163 -7.89 -5.16 4.35
N PRO A 164 -8.92 -5.70 3.69
CA PRO A 164 -9.07 -5.54 2.26
C PRO A 164 -9.21 -4.05 1.90
N TRP A 165 -8.76 -3.71 0.70
CA TRP A 165 -8.70 -2.36 0.17
C TRP A 165 -9.23 -2.34 -1.27
N SER A 166 -9.93 -1.27 -1.64
CA SER A 166 -10.12 -0.88 -3.04
C SER A 166 -9.73 0.58 -3.23
N ASP A 167 -9.13 0.89 -4.38
CA ASP A 167 -8.56 2.23 -4.63
C ASP A 167 -9.64 3.32 -4.73
N ASN A 168 -10.87 2.94 -5.09
CA ASN A 168 -11.97 3.86 -5.35
C ASN A 168 -13.25 3.57 -4.52
N GLY A 169 -13.24 2.55 -3.66
CA GLY A 169 -14.38 2.13 -2.83
C GLY A 169 -15.40 1.21 -3.52
N ASP A 170 -15.20 0.82 -4.78
CA ASP A 170 -16.18 0.01 -5.53
C ASP A 170 -16.34 -1.41 -4.98
N ALA A 171 -15.32 -1.95 -4.30
CA ALA A 171 -15.38 -3.25 -3.65
C ALA A 171 -16.30 -3.26 -2.41
N LYS A 172 -16.66 -2.08 -1.88
CA LYS A 172 -17.56 -1.90 -0.72
C LYS A 172 -17.14 -2.71 0.49
N ASN A 173 -15.84 -2.78 0.76
CA ASN A 173 -15.34 -3.42 1.96
C ASN A 173 -15.95 -2.78 3.23
N PRO A 174 -16.20 -3.55 4.30
CA PRO A 174 -16.74 -2.99 5.54
C PRO A 174 -15.87 -1.85 6.10
N ALA A 175 -16.51 -0.83 6.64
CA ALA A 175 -15.84 0.25 7.33
C ALA A 175 -15.11 -0.26 8.57
N LEU A 176 -13.92 0.27 8.83
CA LEU A 176 -13.16 -0.03 10.04
C LEU A 176 -13.54 0.95 11.15
N SER A 177 -13.41 0.52 12.40
CA SER A 177 -13.70 1.37 13.56
C SER A 177 -12.49 1.43 14.49
N PRO A 178 -12.13 2.63 15.02
CA PRO A 178 -11.16 2.73 16.09
C PRO A 178 -11.59 1.97 17.35
N LEU A 179 -12.90 1.75 17.55
CA LEU A 179 -13.45 1.04 18.71
C LEU A 179 -13.43 -0.49 18.55
N GLY A 180 -12.97 -1.01 17.41
CA GLY A 180 -12.96 -2.43 17.10
C GLY A 180 -14.23 -2.91 16.39
N GLU A 181 -14.27 -4.20 16.13
CA GLU A 181 -15.36 -4.83 15.38
C GLU A 181 -16.68 -4.84 16.18
N ASN A 182 -17.81 -4.73 15.49
CA ASN A 182 -19.16 -4.82 16.04
C ASN A 182 -19.60 -3.72 17.03
N VAL A 183 -18.77 -2.70 17.27
CA VAL A 183 -19.17 -1.54 18.08
C VAL A 183 -20.01 -0.57 17.26
N LYS A 184 -21.32 -0.51 17.53
CA LYS A 184 -22.26 0.40 16.86
C LYS A 184 -22.37 1.72 17.61
N THR A 185 -21.77 2.78 17.05
CA THR A 185 -21.85 4.15 17.59
C THR A 185 -22.85 5.03 16.85
N LYS A 186 -23.81 4.45 16.12
CA LYS A 186 -24.66 5.18 15.17
C LYS A 186 -25.25 6.44 15.81
N GLY A 187 -24.85 7.61 15.29
CA GLY A 187 -25.31 8.91 15.75
C GLY A 187 -24.82 9.37 17.13
N GLN A 188 -23.87 8.71 17.79
CA GLN A 188 -23.34 9.17 19.10
C GLN A 188 -22.18 10.16 18.96
N TYR A 189 -21.33 9.95 17.96
CA TYR A 189 -20.12 10.72 17.75
C TYR A 189 -19.95 11.06 16.27
N PHE A 190 -19.15 12.08 16.01
CA PHE A 190 -18.78 12.52 14.67
C PHE A 190 -17.27 12.68 14.57
N TYR A 191 -16.75 12.55 13.37
CA TYR A 191 -15.31 12.51 13.11
C TYR A 191 -14.92 13.52 12.03
N GLN A 192 -13.75 14.14 12.18
CA GLN A 192 -13.10 14.94 11.15
C GLN A 192 -11.58 14.72 11.20
N VAL A 193 -10.94 14.62 10.05
CA VAL A 193 -9.50 14.78 9.88
C VAL A 193 -9.25 16.17 9.32
N ALA A 194 -8.89 17.12 10.17
CA ALA A 194 -8.58 18.48 9.74
C ALA A 194 -7.13 18.54 9.26
N LEU A 195 -6.90 18.84 7.99
CA LEU A 195 -5.57 19.08 7.42
C LEU A 195 -5.15 20.53 7.64
N ASP A 196 -3.85 20.73 7.85
CA ASP A 196 -3.25 22.06 7.98
C ASP A 196 -2.68 22.59 6.65
N GLY A 197 -2.26 23.86 6.65
CA GLY A 197 -1.52 24.47 5.54
C GLY A 197 -2.38 24.81 4.32
N ASN A 198 -1.82 24.69 3.11
CA ASN A 198 -2.48 25.12 1.87
C ASN A 198 -3.64 24.22 1.40
N VAL A 199 -3.90 23.13 2.13
CA VAL A 199 -5.02 22.21 1.91
C VAL A 199 -6.11 22.35 2.98
N ALA A 200 -5.93 23.23 3.98
CA ALA A 200 -6.90 23.44 5.04
C ALA A 200 -8.25 23.91 4.48
N GLY A 201 -9.34 23.31 4.94
CA GLY A 201 -10.71 23.63 4.52
C GLY A 201 -11.08 23.24 3.08
N LYS A 202 -10.14 22.75 2.26
CA LYS A 202 -10.45 22.23 0.92
C LYS A 202 -11.11 20.86 1.03
N GLU A 203 -12.13 20.62 0.23
CA GLU A 203 -12.88 19.35 0.23
C GLU A 203 -12.98 18.77 -1.19
N LYS A 204 -13.28 17.47 -1.27
CA LYS A 204 -13.63 16.78 -2.53
C LYS A 204 -12.59 17.02 -3.64
N GLN A 205 -13.05 17.45 -4.81
CA GLN A 205 -12.20 17.63 -6.00
C GLN A 205 -11.12 18.69 -5.79
N GLU A 206 -11.45 19.78 -5.10
CA GLU A 206 -10.50 20.86 -4.83
C GLU A 206 -9.31 20.38 -3.98
N LEU A 207 -9.57 19.54 -2.98
CA LEU A 207 -8.52 18.92 -2.17
C LEU A 207 -7.66 17.94 -2.99
N ILE A 208 -8.30 17.12 -3.83
CA ILE A 208 -7.61 16.15 -4.70
C ILE A 208 -6.70 16.88 -5.69
N ASP A 209 -7.20 17.93 -6.35
CA ASP A 209 -6.44 18.71 -7.32
C ASP A 209 -5.25 19.40 -6.64
N GLN A 210 -5.44 19.91 -5.41
CA GLN A 210 -4.35 20.48 -4.63
C GLN A 210 -3.29 19.43 -4.25
N PHE A 211 -3.69 18.20 -3.91
CA PHE A 211 -2.73 17.11 -3.67
C PHE A 211 -1.93 16.77 -4.92
N ARG A 212 -2.58 16.67 -6.09
CA ARG A 212 -1.90 16.41 -7.36
C ARG A 212 -0.93 17.53 -7.72
N ALA A 213 -1.34 18.78 -7.57
CA ALA A 213 -0.50 19.95 -7.84
C ALA A 213 0.70 20.06 -6.88
N ASN A 214 0.52 19.68 -5.61
CA ASN A 214 1.60 19.70 -4.62
C ASN A 214 2.63 18.58 -4.82
N GLY A 215 2.29 17.51 -5.56
CA GLY A 215 3.13 16.32 -5.72
C GLY A 215 3.39 15.60 -4.39
N THR A 216 4.56 14.97 -4.26
CA THR A 216 4.96 14.28 -3.03
C THR A 216 5.14 15.30 -1.90
N LYS A 217 4.26 15.24 -0.89
CA LYS A 217 4.28 16.18 0.23
C LYS A 217 3.73 15.56 1.51
N THR A 218 4.28 16.02 2.62
CA THR A 218 3.85 15.65 3.97
C THR A 218 2.96 16.75 4.57
N TYR A 219 1.87 16.34 5.21
CA TYR A 219 0.90 17.22 5.86
C TYR A 219 0.75 16.86 7.34
N SER A 220 0.61 17.88 8.19
CA SER A 220 0.07 17.72 9.54
C SER A 220 -1.45 17.68 9.46
N ALA A 221 -2.07 16.82 10.28
CA ALA A 221 -3.50 16.78 10.44
C ALA A 221 -3.88 16.51 11.89
N ILE A 222 -5.07 16.95 12.27
CA ILE A 222 -5.68 16.66 13.56
C ILE A 222 -6.93 15.82 13.32
N VAL A 223 -6.92 14.62 13.87
CA VAL A 223 -8.12 13.83 14.09
C VAL A 223 -8.90 14.48 15.22
N ASN A 224 -10.17 14.80 14.97
CA ASN A 224 -11.12 15.27 15.97
C ASN A 224 -12.33 14.32 16.04
N VAL A 225 -12.75 14.01 17.27
CA VAL A 225 -14.02 13.34 17.54
C VAL A 225 -14.91 14.28 18.35
N TYR A 226 -16.10 14.54 17.85
CA TYR A 226 -17.10 15.42 18.45
C TYR A 226 -18.26 14.61 19.01
N GLY A 227 -18.88 15.13 20.07
CA GLY A 227 -20.15 14.61 20.57
C GLY A 227 -21.32 14.92 19.62
N ASN A 228 -22.48 14.34 19.92
CA ASN A 228 -23.74 14.66 19.26
C ASN A 228 -24.45 15.81 19.98
N LYS A 229 -25.09 16.69 19.22
CA LYS A 229 -26.16 17.59 19.65
C LYS A 229 -27.27 17.57 18.60
N ASP A 230 -28.45 17.13 18.99
CA ASP A 230 -29.66 17.07 18.15
C ASP A 230 -29.46 16.36 16.80
N GLY A 231 -28.66 15.30 16.77
CA GLY A 231 -28.41 14.51 15.57
C GLY A 231 -27.30 15.05 14.68
N LYS A 232 -26.59 16.10 15.11
CA LYS A 232 -25.47 16.71 14.40
C LYS A 232 -24.23 16.74 15.28
N ALA A 233 -23.08 16.99 14.67
CA ALA A 233 -21.83 17.19 15.40
C ALA A 233 -21.90 18.45 16.27
N ASP A 234 -21.53 18.30 17.54
CA ASP A 234 -21.31 19.43 18.45
C ASP A 234 -19.83 19.83 18.43
N LEU A 235 -19.49 20.81 17.60
CA LEU A 235 -18.12 21.28 17.44
C LEU A 235 -17.54 21.90 18.72
N THR A 236 -18.37 22.26 19.71
CA THR A 236 -17.93 22.78 21.01
C THR A 236 -17.62 21.66 22.00
N ASN A 237 -18.08 20.44 21.74
CA ASN A 237 -17.90 19.26 22.59
C ASN A 237 -16.92 18.28 21.95
N VAL A 238 -15.64 18.63 21.99
CA VAL A 238 -14.54 17.77 21.54
C VAL A 238 -14.32 16.64 22.55
N VAL A 239 -14.48 15.40 22.10
CA VAL A 239 -14.37 14.19 22.90
C VAL A 239 -12.94 13.66 22.90
N ALA A 240 -12.30 13.62 21.74
CA ALA A 240 -10.93 13.15 21.58
C ALA A 240 -10.24 13.86 20.42
N THR A 241 -8.92 14.02 20.54
CA THR A 241 -8.07 14.56 19.48
C THR A 241 -6.79 13.74 19.34
N LYS A 242 -6.24 13.68 18.13
CA LYS A 242 -4.93 13.10 17.87
C LYS A 242 -4.26 13.77 16.68
N GLN A 243 -3.03 14.21 16.86
CA GLN A 243 -2.21 14.70 15.74
C GLN A 243 -1.66 13.52 14.96
N VAL A 244 -1.66 13.63 13.64
CA VAL A 244 -1.14 12.62 12.73
C VAL A 244 -0.36 13.26 11.58
N THR A 245 0.58 12.53 11.01
CA THR A 245 1.35 12.95 9.83
C THR A 245 0.93 12.15 8.60
N ILE A 246 0.49 12.83 7.55
CA ILE A 246 0.02 12.19 6.31
C ILE A 246 1.02 12.48 5.19
N ASN A 247 1.67 11.44 4.68
CA ASN A 247 2.55 11.54 3.53
C ASN A 247 1.79 11.18 2.27
N ILE A 248 1.58 12.13 1.36
CA ILE A 248 0.97 11.90 0.04
C ILE A 248 2.10 11.72 -0.97
N ASN A 249 2.11 10.61 -1.71
CA ASN A 249 3.03 10.42 -2.83
C ASN A 249 2.44 11.03 -4.10
N GLY A 250 3.25 11.81 -4.82
CA GLY A 250 2.87 12.43 -6.08
C GLY A 250 2.77 11.42 -7.22
N LEU A 251 1.98 11.76 -8.23
CA LEU A 251 1.80 10.93 -9.42
C LEU A 251 2.98 11.11 -10.38
N ILE A 252 3.47 10.00 -10.92
CA ILE A 252 4.35 9.96 -12.09
C ILE A 252 3.51 9.52 -13.29
N SER A 253 3.68 10.16 -14.44
CA SER A 253 2.89 9.79 -15.63
C SER A 253 3.43 8.53 -16.29
N LYS A 254 2.56 7.83 -17.04
CA LYS A 254 2.94 6.65 -17.82
C LYS A 254 4.03 6.98 -18.84
N GLU A 255 3.96 8.15 -19.47
CA GLU A 255 4.92 8.63 -20.45
C GLU A 255 6.30 8.85 -19.83
N THR A 256 6.35 9.40 -18.61
CA THR A 256 7.60 9.55 -17.85
C THR A 256 8.23 8.19 -17.55
N VAL A 257 7.42 7.20 -17.14
CA VAL A 257 7.89 5.83 -16.89
C VAL A 257 8.41 5.17 -18.18
N GLN A 258 7.65 5.25 -19.28
CA GLN A 258 8.05 4.72 -20.58
C GLN A 258 9.39 5.28 -21.04
N LYS A 259 9.53 6.61 -20.98
CA LYS A 259 10.76 7.30 -21.35
C LYS A 259 11.93 6.88 -20.46
N ALA A 260 11.72 6.82 -19.15
CA ALA A 260 12.74 6.41 -18.19
C ALA A 260 13.24 4.98 -18.42
N VAL A 261 12.34 4.03 -18.70
CA VAL A 261 12.72 2.65 -19.03
C VAL A 261 13.52 2.62 -20.34
N ALA A 262 13.04 3.30 -21.38
CA ALA A 262 13.73 3.34 -22.66
C ALA A 262 15.14 3.94 -22.55
N ASP A 263 15.26 5.08 -21.86
CA ASP A 263 16.48 5.88 -21.81
C ASP A 263 17.51 5.34 -20.81
N ASN A 264 17.08 4.74 -19.68
CA ASN A 264 17.98 4.45 -18.55
C ASN A 264 18.25 2.96 -18.30
N VAL A 265 17.43 2.06 -18.84
CA VAL A 265 17.74 0.62 -18.85
C VAL A 265 18.71 0.32 -20.01
N LYS A 266 19.74 -0.49 -19.78
CA LYS A 266 20.73 -0.94 -20.76
C LYS A 266 20.12 -1.97 -21.70
N ASP A 267 20.67 -2.10 -22.90
CA ASP A 267 20.22 -3.11 -23.88
C ASP A 267 20.85 -4.49 -23.62
N SER A 268 22.03 -4.51 -22.97
CA SER A 268 22.72 -5.74 -22.55
C SER A 268 23.47 -5.51 -21.24
N ILE A 269 23.63 -6.59 -20.47
CA ILE A 269 24.49 -6.63 -19.28
C ILE A 269 25.32 -7.91 -19.25
N ASP A 270 26.51 -7.80 -18.66
CA ASP A 270 27.34 -8.93 -18.28
C ASP A 270 27.29 -9.11 -16.76
N VAL A 271 26.91 -10.31 -16.32
CA VAL A 271 26.83 -10.67 -14.90
C VAL A 271 28.10 -11.44 -14.52
N PRO A 272 28.95 -10.88 -13.65
CA PRO A 272 30.15 -11.57 -13.18
C PRO A 272 29.84 -12.91 -12.51
N ALA A 273 30.70 -13.91 -12.76
CA ALA A 273 30.55 -15.24 -12.17
C ALA A 273 30.56 -15.21 -10.63
N ALA A 274 31.34 -14.29 -10.04
CA ALA A 274 31.41 -14.08 -8.60
C ALA A 274 30.06 -13.68 -7.97
N TYR A 275 29.18 -12.99 -8.72
CA TYR A 275 27.87 -12.61 -8.21
C TYR A 275 26.95 -13.83 -8.14
N LEU A 276 26.98 -14.69 -9.16
CA LEU A 276 26.24 -15.96 -9.16
C LEU A 276 26.78 -16.96 -8.12
N GLU A 277 28.09 -16.93 -7.85
CA GLU A 277 28.71 -17.74 -6.80
C GLU A 277 28.08 -17.48 -5.43
N LYS A 278 27.91 -16.20 -5.11
CA LYS A 278 27.42 -15.74 -3.80
C LYS A 278 25.89 -15.64 -3.71
N ALA A 279 25.19 -15.71 -4.85
CA ALA A 279 23.74 -15.68 -4.90
C ALA A 279 23.11 -16.84 -4.10
N LYS A 280 22.03 -16.53 -3.37
CA LYS A 280 21.23 -17.49 -2.60
C LYS A 280 19.75 -17.23 -2.88
N GLY A 281 18.91 -18.26 -2.82
CA GLY A 281 17.49 -18.14 -3.14
C GLY A 281 16.69 -17.23 -2.20
N GLU A 282 17.14 -17.10 -0.94
CA GLU A 282 16.57 -16.13 0.01
C GLU A 282 17.17 -14.72 -0.14
N GLY A 283 18.25 -14.59 -0.93
CA GLY A 283 18.93 -13.34 -1.19
C GLY A 283 18.28 -12.51 -2.30
N PRO A 284 18.74 -11.26 -2.50
CA PRO A 284 18.11 -10.32 -3.42
C PRO A 284 18.40 -10.58 -4.90
N PHE A 285 19.36 -11.45 -5.23
CA PHE A 285 19.90 -11.60 -6.59
C PHE A 285 18.82 -11.76 -7.67
N THR A 286 17.78 -12.56 -7.43
CA THR A 286 16.70 -12.80 -8.39
C THR A 286 15.44 -11.97 -8.14
N ALA A 287 15.45 -10.99 -7.22
CA ALA A 287 14.28 -10.19 -6.91
C ALA A 287 13.80 -9.41 -8.15
N GLY A 288 12.49 -9.45 -8.41
CA GLY A 288 11.88 -8.90 -9.63
C GLY A 288 12.19 -9.65 -10.93
N VAL A 289 12.88 -10.80 -10.88
CA VAL A 289 13.12 -11.66 -12.04
C VAL A 289 12.10 -12.81 -12.05
N ASN A 290 11.37 -12.96 -13.16
CA ASN A 290 10.24 -13.88 -13.34
C ASN A 290 9.05 -13.69 -12.38
N HIS A 291 9.09 -12.73 -11.45
CA HIS A 291 7.97 -12.36 -10.59
C HIS A 291 7.79 -10.84 -10.52
N VAL A 292 6.58 -10.42 -10.20
CA VAL A 292 6.19 -9.01 -10.19
C VAL A 292 6.32 -8.44 -8.79
N ILE A 293 7.05 -7.33 -8.64
CA ILE A 293 7.23 -6.61 -7.36
C ILE A 293 7.01 -5.10 -7.52
N PRO A 294 6.79 -4.34 -6.43
CA PRO A 294 6.64 -2.89 -6.51
C PRO A 294 7.83 -2.21 -7.19
N TYR A 295 7.56 -1.22 -8.03
CA TYR A 295 8.58 -0.55 -8.86
C TYR A 295 9.58 0.26 -8.05
N GLU A 296 9.20 0.75 -6.87
CA GLU A 296 10.12 1.39 -5.93
C GLU A 296 11.21 0.46 -5.37
N LEU A 297 11.07 -0.85 -5.56
CA LEU A 297 12.08 -1.85 -5.20
C LEU A 297 12.99 -2.23 -6.38
N PHE A 298 12.82 -1.60 -7.54
CA PHE A 298 13.66 -1.85 -8.71
C PHE A 298 15.14 -1.60 -8.37
N ALA A 299 16.03 -2.44 -8.89
CA ALA A 299 17.48 -2.25 -8.77
C ALA A 299 18.00 -2.01 -7.33
N GLY A 300 17.39 -2.68 -6.35
CA GLY A 300 17.92 -2.77 -4.99
C GLY A 300 19.32 -3.41 -4.93
N ASP A 301 19.95 -3.30 -3.78
CA ASP A 301 21.32 -3.79 -3.58
C ASP A 301 21.42 -5.31 -3.78
N GLY A 302 22.46 -5.74 -4.49
CA GLY A 302 22.69 -7.15 -4.84
C GLY A 302 21.68 -7.80 -5.79
N MET A 303 20.74 -7.05 -6.36
CA MET A 303 19.76 -7.55 -7.33
C MET A 303 20.36 -7.59 -8.75
N LEU A 304 20.07 -8.64 -9.53
CA LEU A 304 20.43 -8.70 -10.96
C LEU A 304 19.87 -7.49 -11.73
N THR A 305 18.65 -7.07 -11.39
CA THR A 305 17.99 -5.91 -12.00
C THR A 305 18.75 -4.61 -11.78
N ARG A 306 19.64 -4.53 -10.78
CA ARG A 306 20.49 -3.36 -10.56
C ARG A 306 21.45 -3.15 -11.70
N LEU A 307 22.03 -4.23 -12.24
CA LEU A 307 22.96 -4.19 -13.36
C LEU A 307 22.31 -3.67 -14.63
N LEU A 308 20.99 -3.83 -14.78
CA LEU A 308 20.23 -3.36 -15.93
C LEU A 308 20.21 -1.84 -16.09
N LEU A 309 20.58 -1.05 -15.08
CA LEU A 309 20.54 0.42 -15.18
C LEU A 309 21.89 1.00 -15.56
N LYS A 310 21.88 2.03 -16.41
CA LYS A 310 23.08 2.84 -16.72
C LYS A 310 23.71 3.44 -15.47
N ALA A 311 22.90 3.84 -14.50
CA ALA A 311 23.38 4.35 -13.21
C ALA A 311 24.18 3.33 -12.40
N SER A 312 24.05 2.02 -12.68
CA SER A 312 24.74 0.97 -11.95
C SER A 312 26.26 0.99 -12.13
N ASP A 313 26.75 1.56 -13.23
CA ASP A 313 28.18 1.55 -13.59
C ASP A 313 29.05 2.32 -12.57
N LYS A 314 28.43 3.21 -11.81
CA LYS A 314 29.08 4.02 -10.76
C LYS A 314 28.55 3.70 -9.36
N ALA A 315 27.57 2.81 -9.26
CA ALA A 315 26.92 2.52 -7.99
C ALA A 315 27.65 1.40 -7.25
N PRO A 316 27.71 1.45 -5.91
CA PRO A 316 28.23 0.34 -5.14
C PRO A 316 27.38 -0.91 -5.34
N TRP A 317 28.02 -2.06 -5.18
CA TRP A 317 27.44 -3.39 -5.26
C TRP A 317 27.70 -4.16 -3.96
N SER A 318 26.73 -4.94 -3.51
CA SER A 318 26.96 -6.00 -2.53
C SER A 318 26.40 -7.33 -3.04
N ASP A 319 27.08 -8.42 -2.72
CA ASP A 319 26.73 -9.73 -3.28
C ASP A 319 25.45 -10.34 -2.69
N ASN A 320 25.01 -9.83 -1.54
CA ASN A 320 23.90 -10.38 -0.77
C ASN A 320 22.90 -9.32 -0.26
N GLY A 321 23.10 -8.03 -0.59
CA GLY A 321 22.26 -6.93 -0.13
C GLY A 321 22.59 -6.39 1.26
N ASP A 322 23.58 -6.96 1.97
CA ASP A 322 23.86 -6.59 3.38
C ASP A 322 24.46 -5.18 3.52
N ALA A 323 25.09 -4.65 2.47
CA ALA A 323 25.58 -3.28 2.47
C ALA A 323 24.44 -2.25 2.44
N LYS A 324 23.20 -2.69 2.11
CA LYS A 324 21.98 -1.87 2.08
C LYS A 324 22.18 -0.59 1.27
N ASN A 325 22.88 -0.69 0.14
CA ASN A 325 23.00 0.43 -0.78
C ASN A 325 21.60 0.89 -1.23
N PRO A 326 21.36 2.20 -1.42
CA PRO A 326 20.09 2.69 -1.92
C PRO A 326 19.70 2.01 -3.24
N ALA A 327 18.40 1.72 -3.38
CA ALA A 327 17.84 1.26 -4.65
C ALA A 327 18.04 2.32 -5.73
N LEU A 328 18.39 1.89 -6.93
CA LEU A 328 18.45 2.77 -8.09
C LEU A 328 17.09 2.78 -8.77
N SER A 329 16.76 3.87 -9.48
CA SER A 329 15.51 3.96 -10.23
C SER A 329 15.77 4.37 -11.66
N PRO A 330 15.07 3.77 -12.65
CA PRO A 330 15.07 4.30 -14.02
C PRO A 330 14.59 5.76 -14.08
N LEU A 331 13.80 6.20 -13.10
CA LEU A 331 13.27 7.57 -13.03
C LEU A 331 14.28 8.58 -12.46
N GLY A 332 15.45 8.13 -12.02
CA GLY A 332 16.46 8.96 -11.37
C GLY A 332 16.33 8.97 -9.85
N GLU A 333 17.22 9.73 -9.19
CA GLU A 333 17.29 9.79 -7.74
C GLU A 333 16.10 10.53 -7.12
N ASN A 334 15.67 10.10 -5.94
CA ASN A 334 14.62 10.72 -5.13
C ASN A 334 13.21 10.75 -5.76
N VAL A 335 12.97 10.07 -6.88
CA VAL A 335 11.62 9.92 -7.43
C VAL A 335 10.87 8.82 -6.68
N LYS A 336 9.79 9.19 -5.99
CA LYS A 336 8.93 8.24 -5.27
C LYS A 336 7.78 7.78 -6.17
N THR A 337 7.75 6.48 -6.47
CA THR A 337 6.65 5.82 -7.18
C THR A 337 5.84 4.89 -6.30
N LYS A 338 5.90 5.09 -4.98
CA LYS A 338 5.40 4.10 -4.01
C LYS A 338 3.97 3.68 -4.32
N GLY A 339 3.82 2.40 -4.63
CA GLY A 339 2.54 1.77 -4.95
C GLY A 339 1.84 2.28 -6.21
N GLN A 340 2.49 3.02 -7.12
CA GLN A 340 1.87 3.41 -8.39
C GLN A 340 2.12 2.39 -9.51
N TYR A 341 3.31 1.81 -9.55
CA TYR A 341 3.75 0.89 -10.60
C TYR A 341 4.40 -0.36 -10.01
N PHE A 342 4.40 -1.42 -10.79
CA PHE A 342 5.06 -2.69 -10.50
C PHE A 342 5.94 -3.07 -11.68
N TYR A 343 6.90 -3.97 -11.46
CA TYR A 343 7.74 -4.46 -12.56
C TYR A 343 8.06 -5.94 -12.44
N GLN A 344 8.49 -6.48 -13.57
CA GLN A 344 9.07 -7.81 -13.71
C GLN A 344 10.14 -7.78 -14.79
N VAL A 345 11.20 -8.55 -14.60
CA VAL A 345 12.14 -8.94 -15.65
C VAL A 345 11.85 -10.40 -15.99
N ALA A 346 11.11 -10.62 -17.07
CA ALA A 346 10.74 -11.96 -17.52
C ALA A 346 11.88 -12.53 -18.36
N LEU A 347 12.47 -13.65 -17.93
CA LEU A 347 13.49 -14.38 -18.69
C LEU A 347 12.83 -15.38 -19.64
N ASP A 348 13.42 -15.55 -20.82
CA ASP A 348 12.96 -16.53 -21.81
C ASP A 348 13.68 -17.88 -21.69
N GLY A 349 13.19 -18.88 -22.43
CA GLY A 349 13.84 -20.18 -22.57
C GLY A 349 13.73 -21.08 -21.33
N ASN A 350 14.79 -21.85 -21.02
CA ASN A 350 14.76 -22.87 -19.97
C ASN A 350 14.79 -22.32 -18.53
N VAL A 351 14.86 -21.01 -18.37
CA VAL A 351 14.81 -20.29 -17.09
C VAL A 351 13.48 -19.55 -16.88
N ALA A 352 12.58 -19.56 -17.87
CA ALA A 352 11.29 -18.89 -17.79
C ALA A 352 10.46 -19.43 -16.61
N GLY A 353 9.87 -18.51 -15.83
CA GLY A 353 9.03 -18.84 -14.68
C GLY A 353 9.77 -19.41 -13.46
N LYS A 354 11.08 -19.69 -13.56
CA LYS A 354 11.87 -20.14 -12.40
C LYS A 354 12.18 -18.96 -11.50
N GLU A 355 12.08 -19.14 -10.19
CA GLU A 355 12.32 -18.09 -9.19
C GLU A 355 13.33 -18.55 -8.14
N LYS A 356 13.95 -17.58 -7.45
CA LYS A 356 14.78 -17.82 -6.25
C LYS A 356 15.87 -18.88 -6.50
N GLN A 357 15.95 -19.89 -5.63
CA GLN A 357 17.00 -20.91 -5.67
C GLN A 357 16.95 -21.73 -6.96
N GLU A 358 15.76 -22.04 -7.47
CA GLU A 358 15.60 -22.82 -8.70
C GLU A 358 16.19 -22.10 -9.92
N LEU A 359 15.99 -20.78 -10.00
CA LEU A 359 16.59 -19.96 -11.06
C LEU A 359 18.12 -19.91 -10.93
N ILE A 360 18.63 -19.73 -9.72
CA ILE A 360 20.08 -19.68 -9.45
C ILE A 360 20.75 -21.01 -9.81
N ASP A 361 20.15 -22.13 -9.41
CA ASP A 361 20.69 -23.46 -9.71
C ASP A 361 20.68 -23.73 -11.23
N GLN A 362 19.63 -23.28 -11.92
CA GLN A 362 19.58 -23.37 -13.39
C GLN A 362 20.67 -22.52 -14.06
N PHE A 363 20.94 -21.32 -13.57
CA PHE A 363 22.07 -20.50 -14.07
C PHE A 363 23.41 -21.20 -13.87
N ARG A 364 23.65 -21.78 -12.68
CA ARG A 364 24.89 -22.52 -12.38
C ARG A 364 25.04 -23.75 -13.27
N ALA A 365 23.97 -24.51 -13.47
CA ALA A 365 23.96 -25.69 -14.32
C ALA A 365 24.19 -25.34 -15.80
N ASN A 366 23.67 -24.21 -16.27
CA ASN A 366 23.84 -23.77 -17.66
C ASN A 366 25.25 -23.22 -17.96
N GLY A 367 26.03 -22.84 -16.94
CA GLY A 367 27.34 -22.22 -17.12
C GLY A 367 27.26 -20.86 -17.81
N THR A 368 28.31 -20.51 -18.58
CA THR A 368 28.32 -19.26 -19.34
C THR A 368 27.26 -19.31 -20.44
N LYS A 369 26.25 -18.45 -20.34
CA LYS A 369 25.12 -18.45 -21.28
C LYS A 369 24.45 -17.07 -21.36
N THR A 370 23.99 -16.74 -22.55
CA THR A 370 23.20 -15.54 -22.84
C THR A 370 21.70 -15.86 -22.80
N TYR A 371 20.93 -14.98 -22.18
CA TYR A 371 19.48 -15.04 -22.09
C TYR A 371 18.87 -13.77 -22.68
N SER A 372 17.71 -13.93 -23.34
CA SER A 372 16.84 -12.80 -23.62
C SER A 372 15.89 -12.60 -22.44
N ALA A 373 15.61 -11.34 -22.11
CA ALA A 373 14.64 -10.99 -21.10
C ALA A 373 13.83 -9.76 -21.51
N THR A 374 12.64 -9.65 -20.94
CA THR A 374 11.75 -8.51 -21.11
C THR A 374 11.61 -7.80 -19.77
N VAL A 375 11.99 -6.52 -19.69
CA VAL A 375 11.63 -5.65 -18.57
C VAL A 375 10.22 -5.12 -18.83
N ASN A 376 9.26 -5.49 -17.99
CA ASN A 376 7.89 -4.99 -18.04
C ASN A 376 7.60 -4.12 -16.82
N VAL A 377 6.92 -3.01 -17.04
CA VAL A 377 6.35 -2.16 -15.98
C VAL A 377 4.83 -2.16 -16.14
N TYR A 378 4.12 -2.39 -15.05
CA TYR A 378 2.67 -2.51 -14.99
C TYR A 378 2.08 -1.41 -14.12
N GLY A 379 0.84 -1.01 -14.40
CA GLY A 379 0.06 -0.14 -13.52
C GLY A 379 -0.39 -0.84 -12.23
N ASN A 380 -1.03 -0.09 -11.35
CA ASN A 380 -1.66 -0.60 -10.14
C ASN A 380 -3.17 -0.82 -10.33
N LYS A 381 -3.69 -1.87 -9.68
CA LYS A 381 -5.11 -2.05 -9.40
C LYS A 381 -5.27 -2.63 -8.00
N ASP A 382 -5.94 -1.89 -7.11
CA ASP A 382 -6.28 -2.27 -5.74
C ASP A 382 -5.06 -2.69 -4.91
N GLY A 383 -3.96 -1.96 -5.07
CA GLY A 383 -2.70 -2.23 -4.37
C GLY A 383 -1.88 -3.37 -4.94
N LYS A 384 -2.26 -3.92 -6.11
CA LYS A 384 -1.55 -5.01 -6.79
C LYS A 384 -1.19 -4.62 -8.23
N ALA A 385 -0.32 -5.39 -8.86
CA ALA A 385 0.01 -5.19 -10.27
C ALA A 385 -1.19 -5.49 -11.18
N ASP A 386 -1.48 -4.59 -12.11
CA ASP A 386 -2.43 -4.82 -13.19
C ASP A 386 -1.71 -5.33 -14.43
N LEU A 387 -1.63 -6.66 -14.57
CA LEU A 387 -0.95 -7.32 -15.68
C LEU A 387 -1.57 -7.01 -17.06
N THR A 388 -2.79 -6.46 -17.09
CA THR A 388 -3.45 -6.04 -18.34
C THR A 388 -3.08 -4.61 -18.76
N ASN A 389 -2.52 -3.82 -17.83
CA ASN A 389 -2.11 -2.44 -18.04
C ASN A 389 -0.58 -2.34 -18.08
N VAL A 390 0.02 -2.82 -19.17
CA VAL A 390 1.45 -2.67 -19.43
C VAL A 390 1.76 -1.20 -19.73
N VAL A 391 2.59 -0.59 -18.90
CA VAL A 391 3.00 0.80 -18.99
C VAL A 391 4.24 0.93 -19.86
N ALA A 392 5.27 0.11 -19.62
CA ALA A 392 6.51 0.14 -20.37
C ALA A 392 7.03 -1.29 -20.61
N THR A 393 7.72 -1.49 -21.72
CA THR A 393 8.39 -2.75 -22.05
C THR A 393 9.74 -2.48 -22.71
N LYS A 394 10.75 -3.29 -22.39
CA LYS A 394 12.06 -3.23 -23.03
C LYS A 394 12.73 -4.61 -23.06
N GLN A 395 13.13 -5.05 -24.25
CA GLN A 395 13.97 -6.24 -24.41
C GLN A 395 15.40 -5.93 -23.94
N VAL A 396 16.00 -6.88 -23.23
CA VAL A 396 17.39 -6.82 -22.79
C VAL A 396 18.07 -8.16 -22.98
N THR A 397 19.38 -8.13 -23.16
CA THR A 397 20.25 -9.31 -23.21
C THR A 397 21.00 -9.45 -21.89
N ILE A 398 20.98 -10.64 -21.29
CA ILE A 398 21.66 -10.92 -20.02
C ILE A 398 22.68 -12.02 -20.26
N ASN A 399 23.96 -11.68 -20.19
CA ASN A 399 25.06 -12.63 -20.26
C ASN A 399 25.43 -13.06 -18.85
N ILE A 400 25.14 -14.31 -18.49
CA ILE A 400 25.58 -14.89 -17.22
C ILE A 400 26.93 -15.55 -17.46
N ASN A 401 27.96 -15.14 -16.72
CA ASN A 401 29.25 -15.81 -16.73
C ASN A 401 29.23 -16.98 -15.74
N GLY A 402 29.52 -18.18 -16.25
CA GLY A 402 29.53 -19.41 -15.46
C GLY A 402 30.75 -19.51 -14.55
N LEU A 403 30.61 -20.33 -13.50
CA LEU A 403 31.73 -20.69 -12.65
C LEU A 403 32.62 -21.71 -13.37
N ILE A 404 33.93 -21.44 -13.39
CA ILE A 404 34.94 -22.41 -13.82
C ILE A 404 35.51 -23.07 -12.57
N SER A 405 35.51 -24.40 -12.51
CA SER A 405 36.01 -25.11 -11.33
C SER A 405 37.53 -25.01 -11.20
N LYS A 406 38.04 -25.11 -9.97
CA LYS A 406 39.48 -25.08 -9.69
C LYS A 406 40.21 -26.21 -10.43
N GLU A 407 39.59 -27.39 -10.50
CA GLU A 407 40.10 -28.56 -11.21
C GLU A 407 40.21 -28.30 -12.70
N THR A 408 39.23 -27.58 -13.29
CA THR A 408 39.27 -27.19 -14.70
C THR A 408 40.43 -26.23 -14.96
N VAL A 409 40.64 -25.24 -14.08
CA VAL A 409 41.78 -24.31 -14.21
C VAL A 409 43.11 -25.03 -14.04
N GLN A 410 43.25 -25.88 -13.01
CA GLN A 410 44.47 -26.67 -12.78
C GLN A 410 44.81 -27.56 -13.96
N LYS A 411 43.80 -28.27 -14.49
CA LYS A 411 43.96 -29.10 -15.69
C LYS A 411 44.34 -28.25 -16.90
N ALA A 412 43.69 -27.10 -17.11
CA ALA A 412 44.02 -26.21 -18.22
C ALA A 412 45.48 -25.71 -18.14
N VAL A 413 45.98 -25.38 -16.94
CA VAL A 413 47.38 -25.01 -16.74
C VAL A 413 48.31 -26.18 -17.08
N ALA A 414 48.07 -27.37 -16.52
CA ALA A 414 48.89 -28.55 -16.80
C ALA A 414 48.89 -28.95 -18.29
N ASP A 415 47.73 -28.88 -18.93
CA ASP A 415 47.55 -29.30 -20.32
C ASP A 415 48.11 -28.28 -21.31
N ASN A 416 48.13 -26.98 -20.98
CA ASN A 416 48.44 -25.91 -21.94
C ASN A 416 49.71 -25.11 -21.65
N VAL A 417 50.27 -25.16 -20.45
CA VAL A 417 51.53 -24.48 -20.11
C VAL A 417 52.71 -25.44 -20.34
N LYS A 418 53.79 -24.93 -20.95
CA LYS A 418 55.04 -25.66 -21.20
C LYS A 418 55.85 -25.74 -19.90
N ASP A 419 56.55 -26.86 -19.72
CA ASP A 419 57.46 -27.04 -18.58
C ASP A 419 58.72 -26.18 -18.71
N SER A 420 59.14 -25.88 -19.95
CA SER A 420 60.28 -25.03 -20.25
C SER A 420 60.07 -24.25 -21.54
N ILE A 421 60.75 -23.11 -21.65
CA ILE A 421 60.81 -22.29 -22.86
C ILE A 421 62.25 -21.88 -23.13
N ASP A 422 62.66 -21.85 -24.38
CA ASP A 422 63.91 -21.23 -24.82
C ASP A 422 63.58 -19.87 -25.46
N VAL A 423 64.18 -18.82 -24.93
CA VAL A 423 63.97 -17.44 -25.41
C VAL A 423 65.18 -17.02 -26.25
N PRO A 424 65.04 -16.83 -27.57
CA PRO A 424 66.18 -16.42 -28.40
C PRO A 424 66.75 -15.05 -28.00
N ALA A 425 68.08 -14.90 -28.07
CA ALA A 425 68.77 -13.68 -27.66
C ALA A 425 68.28 -12.40 -28.38
N ALA A 426 67.82 -12.53 -29.63
CA ALA A 426 67.27 -11.43 -30.41
C ALA A 426 66.00 -10.80 -29.79
N TYR A 427 65.24 -11.55 -28.97
CA TYR A 427 64.09 -10.99 -28.24
C TYR A 427 64.54 -10.08 -27.10
N LEU A 428 65.61 -10.47 -26.40
CA LEU A 428 66.18 -9.68 -25.31
C LEU A 428 66.84 -8.39 -25.83
N GLU A 429 67.46 -8.44 -27.02
CA GLU A 429 68.04 -7.26 -27.69
C GLU A 429 66.98 -6.19 -28.02
N LYS A 430 65.76 -6.61 -28.37
CA LYS A 430 64.64 -5.72 -28.71
C LYS A 430 63.77 -5.33 -27.50
N ALA A 431 63.96 -5.99 -26.36
CA ALA A 431 63.16 -5.74 -25.16
C ALA A 431 63.47 -4.37 -24.56
N LYS A 432 62.43 -3.69 -24.07
CA LYS A 432 62.55 -2.42 -23.31
C LYS A 432 62.10 -2.66 -21.88
N GLY A 433 62.70 -1.97 -20.91
CA GLY A 433 62.40 -2.12 -19.48
C GLY A 433 60.93 -1.81 -19.14
N GLU A 434 60.36 -0.77 -19.77
CA GLU A 434 58.92 -0.55 -19.85
C GLU A 434 58.44 -1.04 -21.23
N GLY A 435 57.86 -2.23 -21.27
CA GLY A 435 57.41 -2.86 -22.51
C GLY A 435 56.66 -4.16 -22.27
N PRO A 436 55.98 -4.70 -23.29
CA PRO A 436 55.15 -5.90 -23.15
C PRO A 436 55.96 -7.13 -22.73
N PHE A 437 57.26 -7.20 -23.04
CA PHE A 437 58.10 -8.37 -22.80
C PHE A 437 58.09 -8.86 -21.35
N THR A 438 58.17 -7.97 -20.36
CA THR A 438 58.18 -8.30 -18.93
C THR A 438 56.79 -8.22 -18.28
N ALA A 439 55.75 -7.85 -19.03
CA ALA A 439 54.41 -7.67 -18.49
C ALA A 439 53.86 -8.99 -17.90
N GLY A 440 53.39 -8.94 -16.66
CA GLY A 440 52.87 -10.08 -15.92
C GLY A 440 53.93 -11.02 -15.32
N VAL A 441 55.22 -10.84 -15.59
CA VAL A 441 56.29 -11.62 -14.98
C VAL A 441 56.56 -11.08 -13.57
N ASN A 442 56.61 -11.95 -12.55
CA ASN A 442 56.71 -11.57 -11.13
C ASN A 442 55.54 -10.71 -10.61
N HIS A 443 54.41 -10.69 -11.31
CA HIS A 443 53.18 -10.00 -10.91
C HIS A 443 52.00 -10.97 -10.91
N VAL A 444 51.10 -10.84 -9.94
CA VAL A 444 49.79 -11.50 -9.99
C VAL A 444 48.89 -10.68 -10.91
N ILE A 445 48.47 -11.27 -12.03
CA ILE A 445 47.59 -10.64 -13.02
C ILE A 445 46.28 -11.42 -13.17
N PRO A 446 45.17 -10.77 -13.56
CA PRO A 446 43.95 -11.46 -13.96
C PRO A 446 44.22 -12.49 -15.06
N TYR A 447 43.56 -13.65 -14.96
CA TYR A 447 43.71 -14.74 -15.94
C TYR A 447 43.48 -14.28 -17.39
N GLU A 448 42.53 -13.37 -17.60
CA GLU A 448 42.16 -12.82 -18.92
C GLU A 448 43.25 -11.95 -19.57
N LEU A 449 44.23 -11.48 -18.79
CA LEU A 449 45.35 -10.68 -19.27
C LEU A 449 46.62 -11.50 -19.50
N PHE A 450 46.59 -12.81 -19.20
CA PHE A 450 47.75 -13.69 -19.35
C PHE A 450 48.07 -13.94 -20.83
N ALA A 451 49.36 -14.01 -21.16
CA ALA A 451 49.86 -14.36 -22.49
C ALA A 451 49.44 -13.41 -23.64
N GLY A 452 49.33 -12.11 -23.33
CA GLY A 452 49.14 -11.07 -24.33
C GLY A 452 50.28 -10.97 -25.36
N ASP A 453 50.06 -10.21 -26.43
CA ASP A 453 51.04 -10.09 -27.50
C ASP A 453 52.34 -9.41 -27.04
N GLY A 454 53.47 -9.89 -27.54
CA GLY A 454 54.81 -9.42 -27.14
C GLY A 454 55.25 -9.75 -25.71
N MET A 455 54.46 -10.50 -24.92
CA MET A 455 54.80 -10.86 -23.54
C MET A 455 55.60 -12.17 -23.45
N LEU A 456 56.54 -12.26 -22.50
CA LEU A 456 57.23 -13.52 -22.17
C LEU A 456 56.25 -14.62 -21.74
N THR A 457 55.17 -14.25 -21.07
CA THR A 457 54.11 -15.18 -20.64
C THR A 457 53.43 -15.90 -21.81
N ARG A 458 53.44 -15.34 -23.03
CA ARG A 458 52.89 -15.97 -24.23
C ARG A 458 53.71 -17.18 -24.67
N LEU A 459 55.03 -17.15 -24.49
CA LEU A 459 55.92 -18.26 -24.84
C LEU A 459 55.66 -19.50 -23.99
N LEU A 460 55.14 -19.31 -22.77
CA LEU A 460 54.77 -20.40 -21.86
C LEU A 460 53.59 -21.23 -22.38
N LEU A 461 52.77 -20.74 -23.31
CA LEU A 461 51.64 -21.51 -23.83
C LEU A 461 52.08 -22.48 -24.93
N LYS A 462 51.69 -23.76 -24.87
CA LYS A 462 51.93 -24.78 -25.92
C LYS A 462 51.40 -24.34 -27.30
N ALA A 463 50.35 -23.54 -27.35
CA ALA A 463 49.80 -22.99 -28.59
C ALA A 463 50.76 -22.02 -29.32
N SER A 464 51.73 -21.44 -28.61
CA SER A 464 52.69 -20.47 -29.19
C SER A 464 53.61 -21.08 -30.24
N ASP A 465 53.81 -22.40 -30.24
CA ASP A 465 54.63 -23.10 -31.24
C ASP A 465 54.02 -23.04 -32.66
N LYS A 466 52.72 -22.74 -32.75
CA LYS A 466 51.96 -22.68 -34.01
C LYS A 466 51.56 -21.26 -34.42
N ALA A 467 51.88 -20.26 -33.60
CA ALA A 467 51.50 -18.88 -33.87
C ALA A 467 52.58 -18.16 -34.68
N PRO A 468 52.25 -17.47 -35.79
CA PRO A 468 53.19 -16.57 -36.44
C PRO A 468 53.47 -15.39 -35.51
N TRP A 469 54.76 -15.07 -35.34
CA TRP A 469 55.20 -13.91 -34.57
C TRP A 469 55.41 -12.73 -35.53
N SER A 470 54.72 -11.62 -35.29
CA SER A 470 54.87 -10.36 -36.04
C SER A 470 55.90 -9.44 -35.41
#